data_AF-A0AAQ4S723-F1
#
_entry.id   AF-A0AAQ4S723-F1
#
_cell.length_a   1.000
_cell.length_b   1.000
_cell.length_c   1.000
_cell.angle_alpha   90.00
_cell.angle_beta   90.00
_cell.angle_gamma   90.00
#
_symmetry.space_group_name_H-M   'P 1'
#
loop_
_entity.id
_entity.type
_entity.pdbx_description
1 polymer ?
#
loop_
_entity_poly.entity_id
_entity_poly.type
_entity_poly.pdbx_seq_one_letter_code
_entity_poly.pdbx_strand_id
1 'polypeptide(L)'
;MIRRQQQRKGRRRRRRRRRKRRRRRRKRKRRRFSLTGYVVAVMFRRQQQDSMEVTSLMRTAMLLLLAQDHVSCSQKAAFPRVDPNRRQLFEYEPLAVSCEGLEGLTGWRVMRRIRGLVGTCSPHWSTSTGACRITNAIQGDTGEYWCEMGAARTGSVNITVTGGPVILESPVLPVAAGEATTLSCRGQRGTSSLTADFYKDGRLMENSSSLNITILGVSKSNEGLYACSLSGETSPASWLLVRAEEPHPFPPPLHLLAIGVGVSFVALLLLVGILQRWKRRAAPGDPPPLPGFVSSTR
;
A
#
# COMPACT_ATOMS: atom_id res chain seq x y z
N MET A 1 72.05 -67.20 36.35
CA MET A 1 71.54 -66.25 35.32
C MET A 1 70.20 -66.63 34.66
N ILE A 2 69.69 -67.87 34.75
CA ILE A 2 68.53 -68.33 33.96
C ILE A 2 67.16 -67.93 34.56
N ARG A 3 67.01 -67.89 35.89
CA ARG A 3 65.75 -67.47 36.57
C ARG A 3 65.33 -66.02 36.29
N ARG A 4 66.28 -65.10 36.06
CA ARG A 4 66.00 -63.68 35.74
C ARG A 4 65.47 -63.48 34.31
N GLN A 5 65.78 -64.37 33.37
CA GLN A 5 65.31 -64.26 31.98
C GLN A 5 63.86 -64.74 31.79
N GLN A 6 63.44 -65.80 32.48
CA GLN A 6 62.05 -66.30 32.42
C GLN A 6 61.05 -65.33 33.07
N GLN A 7 61.40 -64.71 34.21
CA GLN A 7 60.59 -63.63 34.82
C GLN A 7 60.44 -62.41 33.90
N ARG A 8 61.50 -62.03 33.16
CA ARG A 8 61.45 -60.93 32.17
C ARG A 8 60.55 -61.27 30.98
N LYS A 9 60.56 -62.51 30.47
CA LYS A 9 59.66 -62.98 29.39
C LYS A 9 58.18 -63.01 29.85
N GLY A 10 57.90 -63.47 31.07
CA GLY A 10 56.55 -63.47 31.66
C GLY A 10 55.97 -62.06 31.86
N ARG A 11 56.78 -61.12 32.38
CA ARG A 11 56.40 -59.70 32.54
C ARG A 11 56.15 -59.00 31.19
N ARG A 12 56.94 -59.31 30.15
CA ARG A 12 56.74 -58.79 28.78
C ARG A 12 55.44 -59.29 28.13
N ARG A 13 55.09 -60.57 28.30
CA ARG A 13 53.81 -61.13 27.79
C ARG A 13 52.58 -60.53 28.50
N ARG A 14 52.62 -60.33 29.82
CA ARG A 14 51.55 -59.64 30.58
C ARG A 14 51.38 -58.17 30.15
N ARG A 15 52.47 -57.44 29.92
CA ARG A 15 52.42 -56.04 29.41
C ARG A 15 51.82 -55.93 28.01
N ARG A 16 52.14 -56.86 27.09
CA ARG A 16 51.56 -56.90 25.74
C ARG A 16 50.05 -57.19 25.76
N ARG A 17 49.57 -58.11 26.61
CA ARG A 17 48.13 -58.40 26.77
C ARG A 17 47.35 -57.21 27.37
N ARG A 18 47.92 -56.50 28.37
CA ARG A 18 47.32 -55.27 28.92
C ARG A 18 47.23 -54.13 27.89
N ARG A 19 48.26 -53.94 27.04
CA ARG A 19 48.23 -52.95 25.95
C ARG A 19 47.19 -53.27 24.86
N LYS A 20 47.04 -54.55 24.46
CA LYS A 20 45.98 -54.96 23.51
C LYS A 20 44.57 -54.76 24.08
N ARG A 21 44.32 -55.08 25.36
CA ARG A 21 43.02 -54.81 26.03
C ARG A 21 42.71 -53.31 26.13
N ARG A 22 43.71 -52.46 26.47
CA ARG A 22 43.54 -50.99 26.49
C ARG A 22 43.26 -50.40 25.09
N ARG A 23 43.92 -50.88 24.03
CA ARG A 23 43.65 -50.46 22.64
C ARG A 23 42.25 -50.85 22.16
N ARG A 24 41.77 -52.05 22.49
CA ARG A 24 40.39 -52.48 22.17
C ARG A 24 39.33 -51.67 22.94
N ARG A 25 39.55 -51.37 24.23
CA ARG A 25 38.69 -50.46 25.01
C ARG A 25 38.67 -49.03 24.45
N ARG A 26 39.82 -48.48 24.03
CA ARG A 26 39.89 -47.15 23.39
C ARG A 26 39.19 -47.13 22.02
N LYS A 27 39.32 -48.16 21.17
CA LYS A 27 38.58 -48.25 19.89
C LYS A 27 37.06 -48.35 20.09
N ARG A 28 36.57 -49.12 21.09
CA ARG A 28 35.14 -49.17 21.44
C ARG A 28 34.63 -47.84 21.99
N LYS A 29 35.43 -47.13 22.80
CA LYS A 29 35.09 -45.78 23.33
C LYS A 29 35.08 -44.72 22.22
N ARG A 30 35.99 -44.79 21.24
CA ARG A 30 36.00 -43.89 20.05
C ARG A 30 34.83 -44.15 19.10
N ARG A 31 34.40 -45.41 18.89
CA ARG A 31 33.19 -45.72 18.10
C ARG A 31 31.90 -45.27 18.78
N ARG A 32 31.81 -45.36 20.12
CA ARG A 32 30.68 -44.80 20.90
C ARG A 32 30.61 -43.26 20.89
N PHE A 33 31.71 -42.56 20.62
CA PHE A 33 31.76 -41.09 20.51
C PHE A 33 31.35 -40.57 19.12
N SER A 34 31.34 -41.42 18.09
CA SER A 34 31.01 -41.01 16.70
C SER A 34 29.52 -41.11 16.38
N LEU A 35 28.79 -42.06 16.97
CA LEU A 35 27.33 -42.20 16.75
C LEU A 35 26.54 -41.13 17.50
N THR A 36 26.92 -40.79 18.73
CA THR A 36 26.29 -39.70 19.50
C THR A 36 26.48 -38.34 18.83
N GLY A 37 27.66 -38.07 18.26
CA GLY A 37 27.89 -36.84 17.48
C GLY A 37 27.06 -36.78 16.19
N TYR A 38 26.89 -37.90 15.49
CA TYR A 38 26.08 -37.96 14.26
C TYR A 38 24.59 -37.83 14.56
N VAL A 39 24.08 -38.48 15.62
CA VAL A 39 22.68 -38.36 16.04
C VAL A 39 22.38 -36.97 16.60
N VAL A 40 23.29 -36.36 17.36
CA VAL A 40 23.14 -34.96 17.81
C VAL A 40 23.21 -34.01 16.62
N ALA A 41 24.08 -34.23 15.63
CA ALA A 41 24.12 -33.41 14.42
C ALA A 41 22.87 -33.59 13.53
N VAL A 42 22.30 -34.80 13.45
CA VAL A 42 21.05 -35.06 12.71
C VAL A 42 19.83 -34.51 13.46
N MET A 43 19.81 -34.59 14.78
CA MET A 43 18.76 -33.98 15.61
C MET A 43 18.88 -32.45 15.63
N PHE A 44 20.09 -31.89 15.64
CA PHE A 44 20.32 -30.44 15.50
C PHE A 44 19.97 -29.97 14.10
N ARG A 45 20.30 -30.73 13.04
CA ARG A 45 19.83 -30.45 11.67
C ARG A 45 18.31 -30.58 11.53
N ARG A 46 17.66 -31.59 12.13
CA ARG A 46 16.18 -31.72 12.12
C ARG A 46 15.50 -30.63 12.95
N GLN A 47 16.04 -30.30 14.12
CA GLN A 47 15.53 -29.23 14.98
C GLN A 47 15.79 -27.83 14.37
N GLN A 48 16.83 -27.68 13.55
CA GLN A 48 17.12 -26.47 12.78
C GLN A 48 16.30 -26.43 11.48
N GLN A 49 16.04 -27.56 10.80
CA GLN A 49 15.19 -27.67 9.61
C GLN A 49 13.71 -27.39 9.95
N ASP A 50 13.16 -27.97 11.02
CA ASP A 50 11.80 -27.71 11.51
C ASP A 50 11.65 -26.23 11.97
N SER A 51 12.71 -25.65 12.54
CA SER A 51 12.75 -24.24 12.94
C SER A 51 12.87 -23.30 11.73
N MET A 52 13.52 -23.71 10.64
CA MET A 52 13.69 -22.90 9.43
C MET A 52 12.39 -22.83 8.62
N GLU A 53 11.60 -23.90 8.56
CA GLU A 53 10.30 -23.88 7.89
C GLU A 53 9.27 -23.06 8.66
N VAL A 54 9.19 -23.17 9.99
CA VAL A 54 8.26 -22.35 10.79
C VAL A 54 8.66 -20.88 10.83
N THR A 55 9.97 -20.57 10.88
CA THR A 55 10.43 -19.18 10.75
C THR A 55 10.30 -18.64 9.33
N SER A 56 10.42 -19.48 8.30
CA SER A 56 10.14 -19.12 6.90
C SER A 56 8.65 -18.85 6.68
N LEU A 57 7.77 -19.70 7.22
CA LEU A 57 6.31 -19.51 7.18
C LEU A 57 5.86 -18.29 7.99
N MET A 58 6.46 -18.05 9.16
CA MET A 58 6.19 -16.81 9.91
C MET A 58 6.76 -15.57 9.23
N ARG A 59 7.94 -15.64 8.59
CA ARG A 59 8.49 -14.52 7.82
C ARG A 59 7.68 -14.25 6.56
N THR A 60 7.24 -15.28 5.84
CA THR A 60 6.37 -15.14 4.66
C THR A 60 4.99 -14.65 5.06
N ALA A 61 4.40 -15.15 6.15
CA ALA A 61 3.14 -14.62 6.70
C ALA A 61 3.29 -13.16 7.17
N MET A 62 4.40 -12.80 7.83
CA MET A 62 4.68 -11.43 8.25
C MET A 62 4.93 -10.51 7.05
N LEU A 63 5.63 -10.98 6.01
CA LEU A 63 5.80 -10.24 4.75
C LEU A 63 4.48 -10.10 3.98
N LEU A 64 3.60 -11.10 4.02
CA LEU A 64 2.26 -11.02 3.43
C LEU A 64 1.35 -10.07 4.21
N LEU A 65 1.47 -10.02 5.54
CA LEU A 65 0.77 -9.06 6.40
C LEU A 65 1.29 -7.62 6.16
N LEU A 66 2.61 -7.44 6.08
CA LEU A 66 3.21 -6.14 5.72
C LEU A 66 2.88 -5.74 4.26
N ALA A 67 2.74 -6.71 3.35
CA ALA A 67 2.32 -6.44 1.98
C ALA A 67 0.83 -6.04 1.89
N GLN A 68 -0.02 -6.49 2.82
CA GLN A 68 -1.41 -6.02 2.91
C GLN A 68 -1.51 -4.54 3.36
N ASP A 69 -0.58 -4.07 4.20
CA ASP A 69 -0.51 -2.65 4.59
C ASP A 69 -0.07 -1.73 3.42
N HIS A 70 0.63 -2.26 2.42
CA HIS A 70 1.10 -1.49 1.25
C HIS A 70 0.13 -1.51 0.05
N VAL A 71 -0.93 -2.32 0.07
CA VAL A 71 -1.87 -2.46 -1.08
C VAL A 71 -3.14 -1.61 -0.92
N SER A 72 -3.26 -0.84 0.16
CA SER A 72 -4.27 0.24 0.26
C SER A 72 -3.65 1.60 -0.03
N CYS A 73 -2.92 1.74 -1.15
CA CYS A 73 -2.89 3.04 -1.80
C CYS A 73 -4.26 3.18 -2.47
N SER A 74 -5.25 3.72 -1.72
CA SER A 74 -6.41 4.33 -2.35
C SER A 74 -5.83 5.31 -3.35
N GLN A 75 -5.89 4.97 -4.65
CA GLN A 75 -5.42 5.85 -5.71
C GLN A 75 -6.31 7.07 -5.64
N LYS A 76 -5.92 8.06 -4.82
CA LYS A 76 -6.57 9.35 -4.81
C LYS A 76 -6.36 9.88 -6.21
N ALA A 77 -7.40 9.79 -7.04
CA ALA A 77 -7.37 10.36 -8.38
C ALA A 77 -6.93 11.81 -8.22
N ALA A 78 -5.71 12.07 -8.65
CA ALA A 78 -5.10 13.37 -8.54
C ALA A 78 -5.56 14.18 -9.74
N PHE A 79 -5.81 15.47 -9.54
CA PHE A 79 -6.34 16.37 -10.57
C PHE A 79 -5.39 17.56 -10.73
N PRO A 80 -5.32 18.18 -11.91
CA PRO A 80 -4.61 19.44 -12.08
C PRO A 80 -5.23 20.53 -11.21
N ARG A 81 -4.40 21.42 -10.69
CA ARG A 81 -4.85 22.63 -10.01
C ARG A 81 -5.18 23.69 -11.05
N VAL A 82 -6.31 24.36 -10.87
CA VAL A 82 -6.73 25.46 -11.74
C VAL A 82 -6.85 26.73 -10.91
N ASP A 83 -6.27 27.81 -11.41
CA ASP A 83 -6.26 29.14 -10.80
C ASP A 83 -6.73 30.19 -11.81
N PRO A 84 -7.82 30.92 -11.54
CA PRO A 84 -8.72 30.78 -10.39
C PRO A 84 -9.47 29.43 -10.39
N ASN A 85 -9.90 28.93 -9.22
CA ASN A 85 -10.62 27.64 -9.10
C ASN A 85 -12.07 27.73 -9.62
N ARG A 86 -12.24 27.96 -10.92
CA ARG A 86 -13.52 28.13 -11.61
C ARG A 86 -13.53 27.39 -12.95
N ARG A 87 -14.64 26.73 -13.28
CA ARG A 87 -14.80 25.99 -14.55
C ARG A 87 -15.08 26.88 -15.75
N GLN A 88 -15.73 28.02 -15.52
CA GLN A 88 -16.12 28.96 -16.56
C GLN A 88 -15.37 30.27 -16.39
N LEU A 89 -14.95 30.86 -17.50
CA LEU A 89 -14.29 32.16 -17.57
C LEU A 89 -14.91 32.99 -18.68
N PHE A 90 -14.84 34.31 -18.51
CA PHE A 90 -15.09 35.22 -19.63
C PHE A 90 -13.90 35.26 -20.58
N GLU A 91 -14.18 35.64 -21.81
CA GLU A 91 -13.14 35.96 -22.78
C GLU A 91 -12.19 37.05 -22.22
N TYR A 92 -10.90 36.86 -22.49
CA TYR A 92 -9.77 37.68 -22.02
C TYR A 92 -9.45 37.58 -20.52
N GLU A 93 -10.09 36.69 -19.76
CA GLU A 93 -9.65 36.41 -18.39
C GLU A 93 -8.40 35.51 -18.37
N PRO A 94 -7.50 35.70 -17.38
CA PRO A 94 -6.34 34.85 -17.22
C PRO A 94 -6.71 33.51 -16.57
N LEU A 95 -6.00 32.47 -16.96
CA LEU A 95 -6.16 31.11 -16.46
C LEU A 95 -4.80 30.44 -16.30
N ALA A 96 -4.58 29.78 -15.17
CA ALA A 96 -3.43 28.93 -14.96
C ALA A 96 -3.86 27.51 -14.59
N VAL A 97 -3.29 26.52 -15.26
CA VAL A 97 -3.44 25.09 -14.93
C VAL A 97 -2.07 24.57 -14.54
N SER A 98 -1.93 24.00 -13.33
CA SER A 98 -0.66 23.50 -12.83
C SER A 98 -0.75 22.08 -12.29
N CYS A 99 0.37 21.38 -12.36
CA CYS A 99 0.56 20.02 -11.86
C CYS A 99 1.39 20.01 -10.56
N GLU A 100 1.69 21.18 -10.01
CA GLU A 100 2.47 21.33 -8.78
C GLU A 100 1.70 20.77 -7.57
N GLY A 101 2.33 19.91 -6.79
CA GLY A 101 1.71 19.22 -5.64
C GLY A 101 1.35 17.75 -5.88
N LEU A 102 1.58 17.22 -7.09
CA LEU A 102 1.53 15.79 -7.39
C LEU A 102 2.84 15.11 -6.94
N GLU A 103 2.92 14.82 -5.64
CA GLU A 103 3.97 14.00 -5.00
C GLU A 103 5.42 14.52 -5.13
N GLY A 104 5.62 15.83 -5.34
CA GLY A 104 6.96 16.43 -5.42
C GLY A 104 7.79 15.96 -6.62
N LEU A 105 7.18 15.23 -7.56
CA LEU A 105 7.83 14.72 -8.75
C LEU A 105 7.97 15.84 -9.79
N THR A 106 9.20 16.13 -10.18
CA THR A 106 9.51 17.06 -11.26
C THR A 106 9.31 16.34 -12.61
N GLY A 107 8.67 17.00 -13.58
CA GLY A 107 8.49 16.44 -14.94
C GLY A 107 7.04 16.31 -15.40
N TRP A 108 6.04 16.73 -14.61
CA TRP A 108 4.66 16.78 -15.06
C TRP A 108 4.48 17.85 -16.15
N ARG A 109 3.84 17.46 -17.25
CA ARG A 109 3.44 18.37 -18.33
C ARG A 109 1.93 18.53 -18.35
N VAL A 110 1.46 19.76 -18.54
CA VAL A 110 0.04 20.04 -18.77
C VAL A 110 -0.29 19.75 -20.22
N MET A 111 -1.25 18.86 -20.40
CA MET A 111 -1.83 18.47 -21.68
C MET A 111 -3.22 19.07 -21.79
N ARG A 112 -3.62 19.39 -23.03
CA ARG A 112 -4.97 19.88 -23.34
C ARG A 112 -5.55 19.19 -24.56
N ARG A 113 -6.86 19.03 -24.57
CA ARG A 113 -7.64 18.59 -25.72
C ARG A 113 -8.62 19.68 -26.08
N ILE A 114 -8.35 20.34 -27.20
CA ILE A 114 -9.20 21.39 -27.76
C ILE A 114 -9.75 20.88 -29.09
N ARG A 115 -11.09 20.88 -29.25
CA ARG A 115 -11.75 20.41 -30.49
C ARG A 115 -11.24 19.05 -30.99
N GLY A 116 -10.94 18.14 -30.06
CA GLY A 116 -10.43 16.79 -30.35
C GLY A 116 -8.91 16.70 -30.58
N LEU A 117 -8.22 17.82 -30.77
CA LEU A 117 -6.77 17.88 -30.94
C LEU A 117 -6.08 17.87 -29.58
N VAL A 118 -5.27 16.85 -29.34
CA VAL A 118 -4.43 16.76 -28.13
C VAL A 118 -3.12 17.49 -28.41
N GLY A 119 -2.77 18.40 -27.52
CA GLY A 119 -1.53 19.15 -27.60
C GLY A 119 -1.04 19.59 -26.23
N THR A 120 0.18 20.11 -26.21
CA THR A 120 0.67 20.88 -25.07
C THR A 120 0.00 22.26 -25.04
N CYS A 121 0.11 22.96 -23.92
CA CYS A 121 -0.52 24.27 -23.79
C CYS A 121 0.01 25.34 -24.75
N SER A 122 1.22 25.17 -25.32
CA SER A 122 1.70 26.05 -26.38
C SER A 122 2.71 25.34 -27.29
N PRO A 123 2.71 25.67 -28.60
CA PRO A 123 3.64 25.08 -29.58
C PRO A 123 5.12 25.41 -29.33
N HIS A 124 5.44 26.52 -28.64
CA HIS A 124 6.82 26.86 -28.24
C HIS A 124 7.26 26.20 -26.92
N TRP A 125 6.33 25.52 -26.22
CA TRP A 125 6.54 24.89 -24.92
C TRP A 125 6.89 23.40 -25.02
N SER A 126 7.45 22.96 -26.15
CA SER A 126 7.81 21.55 -26.42
C SER A 126 8.73 20.91 -25.38
N THR A 127 9.29 21.69 -24.44
CA THR A 127 10.24 21.26 -23.42
C THR A 127 9.91 21.68 -21.98
N SER A 128 8.84 22.44 -21.71
CA SER A 128 8.61 22.98 -20.36
C SER A 128 7.73 22.05 -19.51
N THR A 129 8.40 21.41 -18.57
CA THR A 129 7.85 21.04 -17.27
C THR A 129 7.32 22.32 -16.59
N GLY A 130 6.04 22.39 -16.23
CA GLY A 130 5.49 23.58 -15.57
C GLY A 130 4.00 23.82 -15.77
N ALA A 131 3.52 24.91 -15.17
CA ALA A 131 2.13 25.35 -15.29
C ALA A 131 1.83 25.92 -16.68
N CYS A 132 0.67 25.58 -17.22
CA CYS A 132 0.09 26.25 -18.36
C CYS A 132 -0.52 27.58 -17.92
N ARG A 133 -0.05 28.70 -18.49
CA ARG A 133 -0.60 30.03 -18.22
C ARG A 133 -1.15 30.63 -19.51
N ILE A 134 -2.44 30.91 -19.52
CA ILE A 134 -3.14 31.59 -20.59
C ILE A 134 -3.45 32.99 -20.05
N THR A 135 -2.84 34.02 -20.63
CA THR A 135 -3.00 35.40 -20.17
C THR A 135 -4.33 36.00 -20.62
N ASN A 136 -4.73 35.70 -21.86
CA ASN A 136 -5.96 36.17 -22.48
C ASN A 136 -6.69 34.96 -23.04
N ALA A 137 -7.55 34.33 -22.25
CA ALA A 137 -8.28 33.16 -22.69
C ALA A 137 -9.29 33.53 -23.77
N ILE A 138 -9.34 32.77 -24.86
CA ILE A 138 -10.35 32.93 -25.91
C ILE A 138 -11.27 31.72 -25.95
N GLN A 139 -12.42 31.83 -26.62
CA GLN A 139 -13.36 30.68 -26.77
C GLN A 139 -12.67 29.43 -27.33
N GLY A 140 -11.64 29.62 -28.16
CA GLY A 140 -10.80 28.55 -28.71
C GLY A 140 -9.99 27.77 -27.67
N ASP A 141 -9.80 28.28 -26.45
CA ASP A 141 -9.13 27.57 -25.35
C ASP A 141 -10.10 26.65 -24.57
N THR A 142 -11.39 26.63 -24.90
CA THR A 142 -12.36 25.71 -24.28
C THR A 142 -11.97 24.25 -24.56
N GLY A 143 -11.85 23.46 -23.50
CA GLY A 143 -11.43 22.07 -23.64
C GLY A 143 -11.15 21.34 -22.33
N GLU A 144 -10.59 20.14 -22.48
CA GLU A 144 -10.18 19.25 -21.40
C GLU A 144 -8.68 19.47 -21.09
N TYR A 145 -8.32 19.55 -19.81
CA TYR A 145 -6.96 19.75 -19.32
C TYR A 145 -6.57 18.67 -18.31
N TRP A 146 -5.35 18.15 -18.40
CA TRP A 146 -4.81 17.14 -17.47
C TRP A 146 -3.28 17.19 -17.41
N CYS A 147 -2.70 16.44 -16.48
CA CYS A 147 -1.26 16.30 -16.34
C CYS A 147 -0.80 14.90 -16.78
N GLU A 148 0.35 14.83 -17.45
CA GLU A 148 1.02 13.57 -17.79
C GLU A 148 2.48 13.58 -17.35
N MET A 149 2.99 12.41 -16.97
CA MET A 149 4.41 12.15 -16.71
C MET A 149 4.74 10.72 -17.13
N GLY A 150 5.39 10.55 -18.29
CA GLY A 150 5.67 9.23 -18.84
C GLY A 150 4.38 8.44 -19.07
N ALA A 151 4.21 7.32 -18.34
CA ALA A 151 3.00 6.49 -18.39
C ALA A 151 1.90 6.93 -17.40
N ALA A 152 2.21 7.85 -16.48
CA ALA A 152 1.25 8.35 -15.48
C ALA A 152 0.40 9.50 -16.06
N ARG A 153 -0.89 9.50 -15.72
CA ARG A 153 -1.87 10.50 -16.13
C ARG A 153 -2.83 10.81 -14.98
N THR A 154 -3.08 12.09 -14.74
CA THR A 154 -4.06 12.53 -13.75
C THR A 154 -5.49 12.43 -14.28
N GLY A 155 -6.46 12.61 -13.38
CA GLY A 155 -7.80 13.02 -13.80
C GLY A 155 -7.75 14.30 -14.64
N SER A 156 -8.78 14.50 -15.45
CA SER A 156 -8.93 15.70 -16.28
C SER A 156 -9.99 16.65 -15.73
N VAL A 157 -9.88 17.91 -16.14
CA VAL A 157 -10.84 18.97 -15.82
C VAL A 157 -11.27 19.65 -17.11
N ASN A 158 -12.55 20.02 -17.19
CA ASN A 158 -13.09 20.75 -18.33
C ASN A 158 -13.20 22.23 -17.99
N ILE A 159 -12.71 23.07 -18.90
CA ILE A 159 -12.73 24.52 -18.77
C ILE A 159 -13.47 25.10 -19.97
N THR A 160 -14.36 26.05 -19.69
CA THR A 160 -15.19 26.71 -20.69
C THR A 160 -14.93 28.20 -20.68
N VAL A 161 -14.51 28.74 -21.83
CA VAL A 161 -14.35 30.18 -22.04
C VAL A 161 -15.51 30.65 -22.89
N THR A 162 -16.31 31.57 -22.36
CA THR A 162 -17.51 32.07 -23.03
C THR A 162 -17.37 33.54 -23.41
N GLY A 163 -17.92 33.90 -24.57
CA GLY A 163 -18.19 35.30 -24.94
C GLY A 163 -19.61 35.75 -24.58
N GLY A 164 -20.37 34.91 -23.86
CA GLY A 164 -21.69 35.24 -23.36
C GLY A 164 -21.65 36.17 -22.15
N PRO A 165 -22.78 36.82 -21.81
CA PRO A 165 -22.82 37.87 -20.80
C PRO A 165 -22.81 37.37 -19.36
N VAL A 166 -23.00 36.07 -19.11
CA VAL A 166 -23.12 35.47 -17.76
C VAL A 166 -22.35 34.16 -17.68
N ILE A 167 -21.65 33.95 -16.56
CA ILE A 167 -20.99 32.68 -16.20
C ILE A 167 -21.46 32.18 -14.85
N LEU A 168 -21.40 30.85 -14.69
CA LEU A 168 -21.50 30.20 -13.40
C LEU A 168 -20.10 29.84 -12.89
N GLU A 169 -19.70 30.49 -11.80
CA GLU A 169 -18.48 30.15 -11.08
C GLU A 169 -18.75 28.94 -10.17
N SER A 170 -18.31 27.77 -10.63
CA SER A 170 -18.40 26.49 -9.92
C SER A 170 -17.00 25.90 -9.75
N PRO A 171 -16.74 25.16 -8.64
CA PRO A 171 -15.43 24.58 -8.37
C PRO A 171 -15.02 23.60 -9.48
N VAL A 172 -13.74 23.62 -9.83
CA VAL A 172 -13.21 22.74 -10.89
C VAL A 172 -13.13 21.30 -10.39
N LEU A 173 -12.69 21.12 -9.15
CA LEU A 173 -12.50 19.82 -8.55
C LEU A 173 -13.80 19.27 -7.93
N PRO A 174 -13.95 17.92 -7.86
CA PRO A 174 -15.05 17.30 -7.13
C PRO A 174 -15.06 17.75 -5.66
N VAL A 175 -16.24 18.15 -5.18
CA VAL A 175 -16.44 18.57 -3.78
C VAL A 175 -16.62 17.33 -2.91
N ALA A 176 -15.98 17.28 -1.74
CA ALA A 176 -16.15 16.14 -0.85
C ALA A 176 -17.52 16.15 -0.18
N ALA A 177 -18.10 14.97 0.04
CA ALA A 177 -19.34 14.87 0.80
C ALA A 177 -19.16 15.45 2.21
N GLY A 178 -20.17 16.18 2.70
CA GLY A 178 -20.16 16.89 3.98
C GLY A 178 -19.54 18.29 3.93
N GLU A 179 -18.74 18.63 2.91
CA GLU A 179 -18.20 19.99 2.76
C GLU A 179 -19.26 20.98 2.27
N ALA A 180 -18.99 22.27 2.46
CA ALA A 180 -19.78 23.34 1.88
C ALA A 180 -19.18 23.77 0.55
N THR A 181 -20.03 24.10 -0.43
CA THR A 181 -19.60 24.69 -1.69
C THR A 181 -20.47 25.88 -2.06
N THR A 182 -19.85 26.91 -2.64
CA THR A 182 -20.54 28.11 -3.08
C THR A 182 -20.52 28.17 -4.60
N LEU A 183 -21.68 28.41 -5.19
CA LEU A 183 -21.83 28.71 -6.61
C LEU A 183 -22.10 30.21 -6.74
N SER A 184 -21.33 30.89 -7.60
CA SER A 184 -21.48 32.32 -7.83
C SER A 184 -21.92 32.58 -9.26
N CYS A 185 -22.96 33.40 -9.41
CA CYS A 185 -23.41 33.87 -10.71
C CYS A 185 -22.77 35.22 -10.98
N ARG A 186 -21.98 35.30 -12.05
CA ARG A 186 -21.26 36.52 -12.40
C ARG A 186 -21.64 36.95 -13.80
N GLY A 187 -22.07 38.20 -13.92
CA GLY A 187 -22.27 38.83 -15.21
C GLY A 187 -21.03 39.59 -15.68
N GLN A 188 -20.93 39.78 -16.98
CA GLN A 188 -19.84 40.52 -17.62
C GLN A 188 -19.96 42.02 -17.29
N ARG A 189 -18.87 42.76 -17.48
CA ARG A 189 -18.86 44.20 -17.20
C ARG A 189 -19.99 44.91 -17.96
N GLY A 190 -20.94 45.50 -17.23
CA GLY A 190 -22.13 46.15 -17.78
C GLY A 190 -23.45 45.43 -17.48
N THR A 191 -23.43 44.20 -16.98
CA THR A 191 -24.64 43.53 -16.49
C THR A 191 -25.08 44.15 -15.16
N SER A 192 -26.25 44.78 -15.13
CA SER A 192 -26.86 45.32 -13.91
C SER A 192 -28.03 44.43 -13.46
N SER A 193 -27.74 43.42 -12.65
CA SER A 193 -28.76 42.65 -11.95
C SER A 193 -28.41 42.54 -10.47
N LEU A 194 -29.42 42.69 -9.62
CA LEU A 194 -29.31 42.51 -8.17
C LEU A 194 -29.69 41.09 -7.74
N THR A 195 -30.29 40.31 -8.63
CA THR A 195 -30.80 38.96 -8.34
C THR A 195 -30.36 37.97 -9.40
N ALA A 196 -30.04 36.76 -8.97
CA ALA A 196 -29.69 35.64 -9.83
C ALA A 196 -30.64 34.47 -9.59
N ASP A 197 -31.18 33.90 -10.66
CA ASP A 197 -31.91 32.64 -10.61
C ASP A 197 -30.93 31.48 -10.80
N PHE A 198 -30.85 30.57 -9.85
CA PHE A 198 -30.04 29.36 -9.95
C PHE A 198 -30.90 28.17 -10.35
N TYR A 199 -30.39 27.39 -11.29
CA TYR A 199 -31.04 26.21 -11.84
C TYR A 199 -30.19 24.98 -11.56
N LYS A 200 -30.85 23.87 -11.26
CA LYS A 200 -30.26 22.54 -11.20
C LYS A 200 -31.05 21.60 -12.09
N ASP A 201 -30.36 20.94 -13.02
CA ASP A 201 -30.94 20.01 -14.00
C ASP A 201 -32.12 20.63 -14.77
N GLY A 202 -32.00 21.92 -15.10
CA GLY A 202 -33.01 22.71 -15.81
C GLY A 202 -34.18 23.20 -14.95
N ARG A 203 -34.20 22.91 -13.64
CA ARG A 203 -35.26 23.35 -12.71
C ARG A 203 -34.77 24.49 -11.85
N LEU A 204 -35.62 25.49 -11.63
CA LEU A 204 -35.34 26.59 -10.71
C LEU A 204 -35.14 26.01 -9.30
N MET A 205 -34.00 26.32 -8.70
CA MET A 205 -33.61 25.86 -7.38
C MET A 205 -33.76 26.98 -6.35
N GLU A 206 -33.22 28.17 -6.65
CA GLU A 206 -33.21 29.31 -5.73
C GLU A 206 -33.07 30.63 -6.50
N ASN A 207 -33.71 31.69 -6.00
CA ASN A 207 -33.45 33.07 -6.42
C ASN A 207 -32.61 33.76 -5.33
N SER A 208 -31.42 34.24 -5.66
CA SER A 208 -30.49 34.85 -4.72
C SER A 208 -30.23 36.32 -5.04
N SER A 209 -30.46 37.18 -4.06
CA SER A 209 -30.12 38.61 -4.11
C SER A 209 -28.63 38.90 -3.86
N SER A 210 -27.87 37.89 -3.43
CA SER A 210 -26.41 38.01 -3.21
C SER A 210 -25.59 37.56 -4.41
N LEU A 211 -26.27 37.11 -5.47
CA LEU A 211 -25.70 36.48 -6.67
C LEU A 211 -24.92 35.18 -6.39
N ASN A 212 -24.96 34.69 -5.15
CA ASN A 212 -24.29 33.49 -4.69
C ASN A 212 -25.29 32.57 -4.00
N ILE A 213 -25.06 31.28 -4.09
CA ILE A 213 -25.75 30.28 -3.26
C ILE A 213 -24.72 29.36 -2.63
N THR A 214 -24.98 28.91 -1.41
CA THR A 214 -24.10 28.01 -0.69
C THR A 214 -24.84 26.72 -0.37
N ILE A 215 -24.34 25.61 -0.91
CA ILE A 215 -24.83 24.28 -0.59
C ILE A 215 -24.03 23.78 0.60
N LEU A 216 -24.70 23.64 1.74
CA LEU A 216 -24.12 23.10 2.96
C LEU A 216 -24.28 21.58 2.99
N GLY A 217 -23.29 20.87 3.53
CA GLY A 217 -23.36 19.43 3.72
C GLY A 217 -23.55 18.69 2.39
N VAL A 218 -22.70 18.97 1.40
CA VAL A 218 -22.80 18.40 0.05
C VAL A 218 -22.94 16.89 0.11
N SER A 219 -23.92 16.35 -0.62
CA SER A 219 -24.19 14.91 -0.69
C SER A 219 -24.29 14.47 -2.15
N LYS A 220 -24.37 13.15 -2.40
CA LYS A 220 -24.52 12.63 -3.76
C LYS A 220 -25.76 13.16 -4.48
N SER A 221 -26.80 13.57 -3.75
CA SER A 221 -28.00 14.17 -4.33
C SER A 221 -27.76 15.58 -4.90
N ASN A 222 -26.71 16.29 -4.45
CA ASN A 222 -26.36 17.62 -4.95
C ASN A 222 -25.58 17.57 -6.27
N GLU A 223 -25.14 16.40 -6.72
CA GLU A 223 -24.54 16.24 -8.04
C GLU A 223 -25.56 16.53 -9.15
N GLY A 224 -25.13 17.24 -10.20
CA GLY A 224 -26.00 17.60 -11.32
C GLY A 224 -25.46 18.76 -12.16
N LEU A 225 -26.26 19.19 -13.15
CA LEU A 225 -25.98 20.34 -14.01
C LEU A 225 -26.52 21.62 -13.40
N TYR A 226 -25.62 22.55 -13.06
CA TYR A 226 -26.00 23.86 -12.53
C TYR A 226 -25.84 24.93 -13.61
N ALA A 227 -26.77 25.88 -13.62
CA ALA A 227 -26.72 27.10 -14.41
C ALA A 227 -27.28 28.26 -13.59
N CYS A 228 -27.02 29.49 -14.00
CA CYS A 228 -27.63 30.65 -13.38
C CYS A 228 -28.08 31.66 -14.45
N SER A 229 -29.07 32.48 -14.12
CA SER A 229 -29.55 33.54 -14.99
C SER A 229 -29.52 34.91 -14.31
N LEU A 230 -29.10 35.92 -15.05
CA LEU A 230 -29.16 37.33 -14.67
C LEU A 230 -29.97 38.08 -15.73
N SER A 231 -31.05 38.75 -15.31
CA SER A 231 -31.90 39.56 -16.19
C SER A 231 -32.36 38.84 -17.48
N GLY A 232 -32.61 37.52 -17.40
CA GLY A 232 -33.06 36.69 -18.53
C GLY A 232 -31.93 36.06 -19.35
N GLU A 233 -30.67 36.49 -19.18
CA GLU A 233 -29.52 35.85 -19.81
C GLU A 233 -29.05 34.67 -18.96
N THR A 234 -28.84 33.51 -19.58
CA THR A 234 -28.49 32.25 -18.87
C THR A 234 -27.04 31.86 -19.15
N SER A 235 -26.29 31.51 -18.09
CA SER A 235 -24.93 31.00 -18.22
C SER A 235 -24.88 29.61 -18.84
N PRO A 236 -23.73 29.20 -19.43
CA PRO A 236 -23.51 27.81 -19.76
C PRO A 236 -23.69 26.92 -18.53
N ALA A 237 -24.20 25.69 -18.72
CA ALA A 237 -24.33 24.76 -17.61
C ALA A 237 -22.97 24.16 -17.20
N SER A 238 -22.76 23.95 -15.91
CA SER A 238 -21.58 23.32 -15.33
C SER A 238 -21.96 22.14 -14.44
N TRP A 239 -21.31 21.01 -14.64
CA TRP A 239 -21.54 19.82 -13.83
C TRP A 239 -20.82 19.92 -12.48
N LEU A 240 -21.56 19.87 -11.37
CA LEU A 240 -20.99 19.79 -10.02
C LEU A 240 -20.77 18.32 -9.64
N LEU A 241 -19.51 17.88 -9.60
CA LEU A 241 -19.17 16.52 -9.17
C LEU A 241 -19.04 16.44 -7.65
N VAL A 242 -19.59 15.38 -7.06
CA VAL A 242 -19.44 15.08 -5.63
C VAL A 242 -18.59 13.84 -5.47
N ARG A 243 -17.49 13.99 -4.74
CA ARG A 243 -16.68 12.85 -4.30
C ARG A 243 -17.41 12.21 -3.13
N ALA A 244 -17.77 10.94 -3.29
CA ALA A 244 -18.27 10.16 -2.16
C ALA A 244 -17.25 10.24 -1.02
N GLU A 245 -17.75 10.33 0.21
CA GLU A 245 -16.92 10.10 1.37
C GLU A 245 -16.23 8.76 1.17
N GLU A 246 -14.89 8.73 1.20
CA GLU A 246 -14.22 7.44 1.23
C GLU A 246 -14.75 6.73 2.47
N PRO A 247 -15.22 5.48 2.36
CA PRO A 247 -15.53 4.70 3.53
C PRO A 247 -14.25 4.76 4.37
N HIS A 248 -14.36 5.43 5.52
CA HIS A 248 -13.28 5.40 6.49
C HIS A 248 -12.90 3.93 6.64
N PRO A 249 -11.60 3.56 6.72
CA PRO A 249 -11.23 2.21 7.09
C PRO A 249 -11.86 1.96 8.47
N PHE A 250 -13.04 1.36 8.48
CA PHE A 250 -13.89 1.25 9.66
C PHE A 250 -13.15 0.45 10.75
N PRO A 251 -13.21 0.83 12.04
CA PRO A 251 -12.96 -0.10 13.15
C PRO A 251 -14.32 -0.74 13.61
N PRO A 252 -14.35 -1.90 14.30
CA PRO A 252 -14.34 -3.30 13.80
C PRO A 252 -15.64 -4.11 14.15
N PRO A 253 -15.85 -5.31 13.56
CA PRO A 253 -15.52 -6.56 14.31
C PRO A 253 -14.57 -7.51 13.54
N LEU A 254 -14.46 -7.36 12.22
CA LEU A 254 -13.63 -8.25 11.39
C LEU A 254 -12.13 -8.08 11.61
N HIS A 255 -11.65 -6.86 11.92
CA HIS A 255 -10.23 -6.64 12.26
C HIS A 255 -9.85 -7.23 13.62
N LEU A 256 -10.72 -7.12 14.64
CA LEU A 256 -10.49 -7.77 15.93
C LEU A 256 -10.59 -9.30 15.82
N LEU A 257 -11.48 -9.81 14.97
CA LEU A 257 -11.54 -11.23 14.63
C LEU A 257 -10.28 -11.68 13.89
N ALA A 258 -9.78 -10.92 12.93
CA ALA A 258 -8.55 -11.24 12.20
C ALA A 258 -7.32 -11.23 13.12
N ILE A 259 -7.20 -10.24 14.00
CA ILE A 259 -6.16 -10.18 15.02
C ILE A 259 -6.31 -11.35 16.01
N GLY A 260 -7.54 -11.64 16.46
CA GLY A 260 -7.84 -12.75 17.37
C GLY A 260 -7.51 -14.11 16.77
N VAL A 261 -7.87 -14.34 15.51
CA VAL A 261 -7.53 -15.56 14.75
C VAL A 261 -6.02 -15.68 14.57
N GLY A 262 -5.34 -14.57 14.25
CA GLY A 262 -3.88 -14.52 14.15
C GLY A 262 -3.19 -14.90 15.46
N VAL A 263 -3.61 -14.32 16.59
CA VAL A 263 -3.06 -14.60 17.92
C VAL A 263 -3.33 -16.05 18.33
N SER A 264 -4.54 -16.56 18.10
CA SER A 264 -4.92 -17.95 18.39
C SER A 264 -4.08 -18.94 17.58
N PHE A 265 -3.83 -18.66 16.30
CA PHE A 265 -3.01 -19.50 15.44
C PHE A 265 -1.55 -19.55 15.91
N VAL A 266 -0.98 -18.41 16.28
CA VAL A 266 0.40 -18.35 16.83
C VAL A 266 0.49 -19.10 18.16
N ALA A 267 -0.49 -18.94 19.06
CA ALA A 267 -0.52 -19.66 20.33
C ALA A 267 -0.58 -21.19 20.14
N LEU A 268 -1.39 -21.66 19.17
CA LEU A 268 -1.48 -23.08 18.82
C LEU A 268 -0.13 -23.64 18.33
N LEU A 269 0.57 -22.90 17.46
CA LEU A 269 1.89 -23.31 16.97
C LEU A 269 2.92 -23.41 18.09
N LEU A 270 2.90 -22.48 19.05
CA LEU A 270 3.77 -22.53 20.24
C LEU A 270 3.45 -23.74 21.13
N LEU A 271 2.17 -24.01 21.39
CA LEU A 271 1.72 -25.18 22.15
C LEU A 271 2.15 -26.50 21.50
N VAL A 272 1.93 -26.64 20.19
CA VAL A 272 2.38 -27.81 19.43
C VAL A 272 3.90 -27.97 19.52
N GLY A 273 4.66 -26.88 19.39
CA GLY A 273 6.11 -26.88 19.56
C GLY A 273 6.55 -27.35 20.95
N ILE A 274 5.86 -26.92 22.02
CA ILE A 274 6.14 -27.33 23.40
C ILE A 274 5.79 -28.82 23.61
N LEU A 275 4.62 -29.27 23.14
CA LEU A 275 4.21 -30.68 23.24
C LEU A 275 5.16 -31.60 22.48
N GLN A 276 5.61 -31.20 21.30
CA GLN A 276 6.63 -31.94 20.56
C GLN A 276 7.98 -31.99 21.30
N ARG A 277 8.34 -30.94 22.06
CA ARG A 277 9.54 -30.95 22.91
C ARG A 277 9.37 -31.88 24.12
N TRP A 278 8.20 -31.90 24.76
CA TRP A 278 7.90 -32.78 25.88
C TRP A 278 7.89 -34.25 25.46
N LYS A 279 7.26 -34.57 24.31
CA LYS A 279 7.27 -35.92 23.73
C LYS A 279 8.68 -36.40 23.39
N ARG A 280 9.56 -35.51 22.92
CA ARG A 280 10.98 -35.81 22.69
C ARG A 280 11.78 -36.06 23.99
N ARG A 281 11.40 -35.42 25.11
CA ARG A 281 12.02 -35.65 26.42
C ARG A 281 11.50 -36.89 27.14
N ALA A 282 10.26 -37.30 26.86
CA ALA A 282 9.62 -38.45 27.48
C ALA A 282 9.98 -39.80 26.82
N ALA A 283 10.86 -39.83 25.82
CA ALA A 283 11.38 -41.10 25.29
C ALA A 283 12.18 -41.82 26.40
N PRO A 284 11.75 -43.00 26.87
CA PRO A 284 12.43 -43.72 27.94
C PRO A 284 13.85 -44.10 27.53
N GLY A 285 14.84 -43.78 28.35
CA GLY A 285 16.22 -44.21 28.13
C GLY A 285 16.34 -45.74 28.19
N ASP A 286 16.99 -46.32 27.18
CA ASP A 286 17.25 -47.77 27.12
C ASP A 286 17.89 -48.30 28.43
N PRO A 287 17.42 -49.43 28.99
CA PRO A 287 18.03 -50.02 30.17
C PRO A 287 19.43 -50.57 29.86
N PRO A 288 20.35 -50.59 30.86
CA PRO A 288 21.72 -51.04 30.64
C PRO A 288 21.78 -52.54 30.33
N PRO A 289 22.72 -53.00 29.48
CA PRO A 289 22.83 -54.43 29.17
C PRO A 289 23.35 -55.22 30.38
N LEU A 290 22.63 -56.29 30.72
CA LEU A 290 22.99 -57.25 31.77
C LEU A 290 24.37 -57.89 31.51
N PRO A 291 25.15 -58.20 32.57
CA PRO A 291 26.45 -58.85 32.43
C PRO A 291 26.29 -60.30 31.96
N GLY A 292 26.97 -60.64 30.87
CA GLY A 292 26.92 -61.95 30.24
C GLY A 292 27.35 -63.10 31.16
N PHE A 293 26.57 -64.18 31.10
CA PHE A 293 26.89 -65.48 31.65
C PHE A 293 28.22 -66.00 31.08
N VAL A 294 29.10 -66.42 31.99
CA VAL A 294 30.32 -67.18 31.69
C VAL A 294 29.91 -68.64 31.58
N SER A 295 29.97 -69.22 30.37
CA SER A 295 29.89 -70.67 30.20
C SER A 295 31.21 -71.31 30.65
N SER A 296 31.16 -72.05 31.76
CA SER A 296 32.21 -72.97 32.18
C SER A 296 31.76 -74.40 31.87
N THR A 297 32.62 -75.13 31.14
CA THR A 297 32.84 -76.59 31.19
C THR A 297 31.63 -77.53 31.10
N ARG A 298 31.58 -78.36 30.05
CA ARG A 298 32.26 -79.66 29.99
C ARG A 298 32.46 -80.09 28.54
#